data_AF-A0A241W8W8-F1
#
_entry.id   AF-A0A241W8W8-F1
#
_cell.length_a   1.000
_cell.length_b   1.000
_cell.length_c   1.000
_cell.angle_alpha   90.00
_cell.angle_beta   90.00
_cell.angle_gamma   90.00
#
_symmetry.space_group_name_H-M   'P 1'
#
loop_
_entity.id
_entity.type
_entity.pdbx_description
1 polymer ?
#
loop_
_entity_poly.entity_id
_entity_poly.type
_entity_poly.pdbx_seq_one_letter_code
_entity_poly.pdbx_strand_id
1 'polypeptide(L)'
;MNAKKIKTRIRRDWIDALRTVVWYAYIETHFFNRTNYEIAKLIEPKVFGIDEDKDINNQIRWAKYRRGIHTPGQDLINKANMHVEGTADIINHVLWEAIRGRKSMKWFMNDGVSQLSWDVQKIIFKSVNGQNELISVFHITRNVRKLQRLASFDALAALIIFFRIAVDQNQKETASRVALSIYRISLVMCIYSPFQNFKYGLAFLLYLNVFSILPGKIRNFDSSDVDEFCERSFDLNAILLIAEDECFFDLKQKDNRKKSYSNYLFDTLEGKHNFRMLFEFAPSF
;
A
#
# COMPACT_ATOMS: atom_id res chain seq x y z
N MET A 1 -35.96 36.72 -0.26
CA MET A 1 -35.84 35.27 -0.50
C MET A 1 -34.37 34.88 -0.56
N ASN A 2 -33.82 34.30 0.51
CA ASN A 2 -32.42 33.86 0.55
C ASN A 2 -32.32 32.42 0.06
N ALA A 3 -31.70 32.21 -1.11
CA ALA A 3 -31.41 30.89 -1.64
C ALA A 3 -30.36 30.21 -0.75
N LYS A 4 -30.76 29.15 -0.04
CA LYS A 4 -29.84 28.24 0.66
C LYS A 4 -28.89 27.64 -0.39
N LYS A 5 -27.61 28.03 -0.33
CA LYS A 5 -26.51 27.31 -1.01
C LYS A 5 -26.55 25.86 -0.54
N ILE A 6 -27.02 24.96 -1.39
CA ILE A 6 -26.86 23.52 -1.21
C ILE A 6 -25.36 23.27 -1.30
N LYS A 7 -24.69 23.07 -0.16
CA LYS A 7 -23.32 22.52 -0.14
C LYS A 7 -23.41 21.12 -0.73
N THR A 8 -23.04 20.97 -1.99
CA THR A 8 -22.81 19.67 -2.61
C THR A 8 -21.78 18.93 -1.75
N ARG A 9 -22.23 17.88 -1.08
CA ARG A 9 -21.37 17.05 -0.23
C ARG A 9 -20.37 16.37 -1.14
N ILE A 10 -19.12 16.85 -1.14
CA ILE A 10 -18.03 16.27 -1.94
C ILE A 10 -17.95 14.78 -1.59
N ARG A 11 -18.08 13.92 -2.61
CA ARG A 11 -17.95 12.46 -2.45
C ARG A 11 -16.56 12.18 -1.91
N ARG A 12 -16.48 11.39 -0.83
CA ARG A 12 -15.21 11.05 -0.19
C ARG A 12 -14.31 10.28 -1.16
N ASP A 13 -13.03 10.63 -1.14
CA ASP A 13 -12.02 9.92 -1.92
C ASP A 13 -11.83 8.51 -1.34
N TRP A 14 -11.98 7.49 -2.20
CA TRP A 14 -11.80 6.09 -1.80
C TRP A 14 -10.38 5.80 -1.31
N ILE A 15 -9.38 6.55 -1.78
CA ILE A 15 -8.00 6.47 -1.28
C ILE A 15 -7.93 6.96 0.17
N ASP A 16 -8.65 8.04 0.52
CA ASP A 16 -8.72 8.54 1.90
C ASP A 16 -9.45 7.58 2.83
N ALA A 17 -10.48 6.90 2.32
CA ALA A 17 -11.14 5.83 3.06
C ALA A 17 -10.18 4.67 3.33
N LEU A 18 -9.52 4.13 2.29
CA LEU A 18 -8.61 2.99 2.43
C LEU A 18 -7.43 3.29 3.37
N ARG A 19 -6.73 4.42 3.18
CA ARG A 19 -5.58 4.75 4.03
C ARG A 19 -5.96 4.89 5.50
N THR A 20 -7.18 5.36 5.78
CA THR A 20 -7.65 5.51 7.15
C THR A 20 -8.02 4.17 7.78
N VAL A 21 -8.66 3.25 7.05
CA VAL A 21 -8.97 1.92 7.61
C VAL A 21 -7.72 1.07 7.81
N VAL A 22 -6.75 1.17 6.90
CA VAL A 22 -5.44 0.50 7.03
C VAL A 22 -4.68 1.05 8.24
N TRP A 23 -4.64 2.38 8.41
CA TRP A 23 -4.07 3.04 9.58
C TRP A 23 -4.71 2.56 10.89
N TYR A 24 -6.04 2.54 10.94
CA TYR A 24 -6.77 2.07 12.12
C TYR A 24 -6.48 0.60 12.42
N ALA A 25 -6.50 -0.26 11.40
CA ALA A 25 -6.23 -1.68 11.58
C ALA A 25 -4.81 -1.94 12.07
N TYR A 26 -3.82 -1.15 11.63
CA TYR A 26 -2.47 -1.24 12.15
C TYR A 26 -2.38 -0.83 13.63
N ILE A 27 -3.19 0.14 14.08
CA ILE A 27 -3.34 0.44 15.50
C ILE A 27 -3.93 -0.76 16.24
N GLU A 28 -5.03 -1.32 15.71
CA GLU A 28 -5.75 -2.45 16.32
C GLU A 28 -4.83 -3.68 16.50
N THR A 29 -3.90 -3.94 15.56
CA THR A 29 -2.94 -5.06 15.69
C THR A 29 -1.95 -4.90 16.84
N HIS A 30 -1.78 -3.69 17.37
CA HIS A 30 -0.90 -3.39 18.51
C HIS A 30 -1.67 -3.29 19.84
N PHE A 31 -3.01 -3.31 19.79
CA PHE A 31 -3.88 -3.27 20.95
C PHE A 31 -4.78 -4.51 20.99
N PHE A 32 -4.25 -5.61 21.52
CA PHE A 32 -4.96 -6.90 21.63
C PHE A 32 -6.36 -6.75 22.25
N ASN A 33 -7.39 -7.11 21.48
CA ASN A 33 -8.82 -7.19 21.88
C ASN A 33 -9.40 -5.92 22.51
N ARG A 34 -8.84 -4.73 22.22
CA ARG A 34 -9.37 -3.48 22.75
C ARG A 34 -10.51 -2.94 21.88
N THR A 35 -11.56 -2.47 22.54
CA THR A 35 -12.66 -1.74 21.92
C THR A 35 -12.20 -0.37 21.42
N ASN A 36 -12.97 0.24 20.53
CA ASN A 36 -12.69 1.59 20.03
C ASN A 36 -12.61 2.62 21.18
N TYR A 37 -13.41 2.45 22.24
CA TYR A 37 -13.37 3.30 23.42
C TYR A 37 -12.03 3.17 24.17
N GLU A 38 -11.57 1.94 24.39
CA GLU A 38 -10.30 1.69 25.08
C GLU A 38 -9.09 2.19 24.30
N ILE A 39 -9.07 1.99 22.97
CA ILE A 39 -8.00 2.54 22.10
C ILE A 39 -7.99 4.07 22.18
N ALA A 40 -9.17 4.69 22.08
CA ALA A 40 -9.31 6.14 22.16
C ALA A 40 -8.82 6.68 23.50
N LYS A 41 -9.18 6.03 24.60
CA LYS A 41 -8.79 6.42 25.96
C LYS A 41 -7.29 6.29 26.21
N LEU A 42 -6.62 5.32 25.58
CA LEU A 42 -5.17 5.18 25.66
C LEU A 42 -4.43 6.29 24.91
N ILE A 43 -4.90 6.62 23.70
CA ILE A 43 -4.21 7.57 22.81
C ILE A 43 -4.54 9.02 23.16
N GLU A 44 -5.74 9.27 23.67
CA GLU A 44 -6.22 10.61 24.02
C GLU A 44 -6.87 10.65 25.42
N PRO A 45 -6.19 10.26 26.51
CA PRO A 45 -6.81 10.13 27.83
C PRO A 45 -7.45 11.43 28.33
N LYS A 46 -6.89 12.58 27.93
CA LYS A 46 -7.34 13.93 28.35
C LYS A 46 -8.73 14.32 27.82
N VAL A 47 -9.27 13.64 26.82
CA VAL A 47 -10.62 13.93 26.28
C VAL A 47 -11.71 13.07 26.92
N PHE A 48 -11.35 12.16 27.84
CA PHE A 48 -12.26 11.28 28.54
C PHE A 48 -12.48 11.70 30.00
N GLY A 49 -13.65 11.38 30.57
CA GLY A 49 -13.97 11.62 31.98
C GLY A 49 -14.32 13.07 32.34
N ILE A 50 -14.51 13.92 31.32
CA ILE A 50 -15.00 15.30 31.48
C ILE A 50 -16.53 15.32 31.50
N ASP A 51 -17.16 14.49 30.66
CA ASP A 51 -18.60 14.42 30.43
C ASP A 51 -18.93 13.11 29.69
N GLU A 52 -19.99 12.41 30.09
CA GLU A 52 -20.44 11.16 29.45
C GLU A 52 -20.73 11.36 27.95
N ASP A 53 -21.32 12.51 27.58
CA ASP A 53 -21.60 12.82 26.18
C ASP A 53 -20.31 12.96 25.35
N LYS A 54 -19.23 13.48 25.94
CA LYS A 54 -17.92 13.59 25.26
C LYS A 54 -17.28 12.24 25.07
N ASP A 55 -17.37 11.36 26.07
CA ASP A 55 -16.89 9.99 26.01
C ASP A 55 -17.58 9.20 24.88
N ILE A 56 -18.91 9.28 24.79
CA ILE A 56 -19.70 8.67 23.70
C ILE A 56 -19.30 9.24 22.34
N ASN A 57 -19.18 10.57 22.23
CA ASN A 57 -18.79 11.21 20.98
C ASN A 57 -17.39 10.78 20.51
N ASN A 58 -16.44 10.58 21.42
CA ASN A 58 -15.10 10.08 21.09
C ASN A 58 -15.13 8.62 20.62
N GLN A 59 -15.92 7.75 21.27
CA GLN A 59 -16.12 6.38 20.81
C GLN A 59 -16.70 6.34 19.38
N ILE A 60 -17.71 7.17 19.10
CA ILE A 60 -18.30 7.31 17.77
C ILE A 60 -17.27 7.81 16.75
N ARG A 61 -16.40 8.75 17.15
CA ARG A 61 -15.31 9.27 16.30
C ARG A 61 -14.33 8.18 15.91
N TRP A 62 -13.87 7.37 16.86
CA TRP A 62 -12.96 6.25 16.58
C TRP A 62 -13.63 5.14 15.74
N ALA A 63 -14.92 4.86 15.98
CA ALA A 63 -15.69 3.97 15.11
C ALA A 63 -15.79 4.47 13.66
N LYS A 64 -15.85 5.80 13.46
CA LYS A 64 -15.83 6.41 12.13
C LYS A 64 -14.47 6.28 11.43
N TYR A 65 -13.35 6.31 12.17
CA TYR A 65 -12.02 6.02 11.60
C TYR A 65 -11.88 4.56 11.19
N ARG A 66 -12.32 3.62 12.04
CA ARG A 66 -12.37 2.18 11.72
C ARG A 66 -13.11 1.88 10.42
N ARG A 67 -14.17 2.62 10.14
CA ARG A 67 -14.98 2.50 8.91
C ARG A 67 -14.48 3.37 7.75
N GLY A 68 -13.42 4.14 7.95
CA GLY A 68 -12.86 5.03 6.92
C GLY A 68 -13.76 6.19 6.54
N ILE A 69 -14.73 6.57 7.38
CA ILE A 69 -15.71 7.63 7.12
C ILE A 69 -15.07 9.01 7.32
N HIS A 70 -14.19 9.12 8.32
CA HIS A 70 -13.42 10.32 8.61
C HIS A 70 -11.93 10.02 8.52
N THR A 71 -11.11 11.05 8.33
CA THR A 71 -9.64 10.97 8.40
C THR A 71 -9.21 11.69 9.68
N PRO A 72 -8.32 11.13 10.50
CA PRO A 72 -7.79 11.82 11.68
C PRO A 72 -7.00 13.06 11.27
N GLY A 73 -6.99 14.08 12.13
CA GLY A 73 -6.13 15.25 11.97
C GLY A 73 -4.69 14.95 12.40
N GLN A 74 -3.74 15.81 12.00
CA GLN A 74 -2.31 15.58 12.24
C GLN A 74 -1.95 15.42 13.72
N ASP A 75 -2.57 16.18 14.62
CA ASP A 75 -2.36 16.06 16.06
C ASP A 75 -2.71 14.65 16.58
N LEU A 76 -3.83 14.09 16.12
CA LEU A 76 -4.23 12.72 16.47
C LEU A 76 -3.31 11.68 15.86
N ILE A 77 -2.87 11.89 14.61
CA ILE A 77 -1.90 11.00 13.95
C ILE A 77 -0.59 10.96 14.75
N ASN A 78 -0.09 12.12 15.18
CA ASN A 78 1.13 12.22 15.99
C ASN A 78 0.97 11.50 17.33
N LYS A 79 -0.16 11.70 18.03
CA LYS A 79 -0.47 10.98 19.27
C LYS A 79 -0.50 9.47 19.06
N ALA A 80 -1.21 9.00 18.03
CA ALA A 80 -1.25 7.57 17.70
C ALA A 80 0.16 7.03 17.43
N ASN A 81 1.03 7.80 16.75
CA ASN A 81 2.40 7.42 16.45
C ASN A 81 3.31 7.33 17.68
N MET A 82 3.03 8.12 18.72
CA MET A 82 3.73 8.00 20.00
C MET A 82 3.38 6.70 20.74
N HIS A 83 2.20 6.13 20.50
CA HIS A 83 1.77 4.87 21.12
C HIS A 83 2.05 3.64 20.24
N VAL A 84 1.98 3.81 18.93
CA VAL A 84 2.20 2.77 17.91
C VAL A 84 3.03 3.39 16.80
N GLU A 85 4.34 3.15 16.87
CA GLU A 85 5.31 3.64 15.89
C GLU A 85 4.95 3.19 14.47
N GLY A 86 5.14 4.07 13.48
CA GLY A 86 4.87 3.80 12.07
C GLY A 86 3.42 4.10 11.63
N THR A 87 2.51 4.41 12.55
CA THR A 87 1.14 4.80 12.17
C THR A 87 1.11 6.09 11.35
N ALA A 88 1.97 7.07 11.66
CA ALA A 88 2.08 8.29 10.85
C ALA A 88 2.54 7.98 9.43
N ASP A 89 3.52 7.09 9.29
CA ASP A 89 4.08 6.71 7.99
C ASP A 89 3.05 6.00 7.12
N ILE A 90 2.18 5.16 7.71
CA ILE A 90 1.11 4.48 6.98
C ILE A 90 0.11 5.48 6.40
N ILE A 91 -0.41 6.42 7.20
CA ILE A 91 -1.54 7.26 6.76
C ILE A 91 -1.10 8.44 5.86
N ASN A 92 0.12 8.93 6.06
CA ASN A 92 0.69 10.05 5.31
C ASN A 92 1.63 9.60 4.18
N HIS A 93 1.74 8.30 3.93
CA HIS A 93 2.65 7.75 2.92
C HIS A 93 2.44 8.34 1.52
N VAL A 94 3.55 8.59 0.81
CA VAL A 94 3.54 9.05 -0.59
C VAL A 94 2.87 8.05 -1.55
N LEU A 95 2.73 6.79 -1.13
CA LEU A 95 2.02 5.72 -1.85
C LEU A 95 0.61 6.18 -2.23
N TRP A 96 -0.10 6.85 -1.33
CA TRP A 96 -1.49 7.27 -1.57
C TRP A 96 -1.57 8.32 -2.68
N GLU A 97 -0.62 9.25 -2.73
CA GLU A 97 -0.51 10.21 -3.83
C GLU A 97 -0.08 9.54 -5.14
N ALA A 98 0.84 8.57 -5.07
CA ALA A 98 1.28 7.79 -6.23
C ALA A 98 0.12 6.99 -6.83
N ILE A 99 -0.71 6.33 -6.02
CA ILE A 99 -1.93 5.66 -6.49
C ILE A 99 -2.90 6.69 -7.07
N ARG A 100 -3.12 7.83 -6.40
CA ARG A 100 -4.06 8.86 -6.84
C ARG A 100 -3.70 9.52 -8.17
N GLY A 101 -2.41 9.73 -8.44
CA GLY A 101 -1.93 10.28 -9.71
C GLY A 101 -2.29 11.74 -9.99
N ARG A 102 -2.74 12.51 -8.99
CA ARG A 102 -3.14 13.93 -9.18
C ARG A 102 -1.98 14.93 -9.09
N LYS A 103 -0.84 14.52 -8.55
CA LYS A 103 0.36 15.37 -8.47
C LYS A 103 1.05 15.43 -9.84
N SER A 104 1.74 16.54 -10.11
CA SER A 104 2.49 16.71 -11.35
C SER A 104 3.67 15.73 -11.43
N MET A 105 4.11 15.40 -12.64
CA MET A 105 5.27 14.52 -12.83
C MET A 105 6.54 15.08 -12.18
N LYS A 106 6.74 16.41 -12.29
CA LYS A 106 7.85 17.11 -11.61
C LYS A 106 7.84 16.89 -10.10
N TRP A 107 6.65 16.92 -9.47
CA TRP A 107 6.53 16.67 -8.03
C TRP A 107 6.90 15.21 -7.70
N PHE A 108 6.44 14.24 -8.48
CA PHE A 108 6.81 12.84 -8.24
C PHE A 108 8.31 12.59 -8.39
N MET A 109 8.94 13.17 -9.41
CA MET A 109 10.37 13.01 -9.69
C MET A 109 11.29 13.71 -8.68
N ASN A 110 10.79 14.72 -7.97
CA ASN A 110 11.55 15.48 -6.98
C ASN A 110 11.11 15.11 -5.56
N ASP A 111 9.97 15.67 -5.14
CA ASP A 111 9.46 15.54 -3.78
C ASP A 111 8.97 14.12 -3.47
N GLY A 112 8.30 13.47 -4.42
CA GLY A 112 7.70 12.15 -4.21
C GLY A 112 8.73 11.07 -3.92
N VAL A 113 9.75 10.94 -4.77
CA VAL A 113 10.84 9.98 -4.58
C VAL A 113 11.73 10.29 -3.38
N SER A 114 11.84 11.57 -2.98
CA SER A 114 12.64 11.97 -1.81
C SER A 114 12.02 11.58 -0.46
N GLN A 115 10.73 11.29 -0.43
CA GLN A 115 10.00 10.83 0.76
C GLN A 115 10.16 9.32 1.00
N LEU A 116 10.70 8.58 0.03
CA LEU A 116 10.85 7.14 0.14
C LEU A 116 11.97 6.79 1.12
N SER A 117 11.87 5.63 1.75
CA SER A 117 12.94 5.12 2.62
C SER A 117 14.29 5.02 1.91
N TRP A 118 15.36 5.12 2.69
CA TRP A 118 16.73 5.11 2.18
C TRP A 118 17.08 3.83 1.41
N ASP A 119 16.55 2.67 1.82
CA ASP A 119 16.73 1.40 1.12
C ASP A 119 16.19 1.43 -0.31
N VAL A 120 15.06 2.12 -0.51
CA VAL A 120 14.51 2.34 -1.85
C VAL A 120 15.29 3.41 -2.60
N GLN A 121 15.63 4.53 -1.95
CA GLN A 121 16.42 5.60 -2.56
C GLN A 121 17.75 5.09 -3.12
N LYS A 122 18.45 4.21 -2.40
CA LYS A 122 19.68 3.55 -2.87
C LYS A 122 19.54 2.77 -4.17
N ILE A 123 18.34 2.27 -4.45
CA ILE A 123 18.06 1.48 -5.65
C ILE A 123 17.71 2.39 -6.83
N ILE A 124 17.00 3.49 -6.56
CA ILE A 124 16.45 4.37 -7.60
C ILE A 124 17.30 5.60 -7.88
N PHE A 125 18.27 5.94 -7.03
CA PHE A 125 19.25 6.99 -7.28
C PHE A 125 20.60 6.39 -7.65
N LYS A 126 21.32 7.08 -8.54
CA LYS A 126 22.73 6.83 -8.85
C LYS A 126 23.53 8.08 -8.54
N SER A 127 24.78 7.90 -8.11
CA SER A 127 25.72 9.02 -7.97
C SER A 127 26.34 9.33 -9.34
N VAL A 128 26.19 10.57 -9.79
CA VAL A 128 26.80 11.11 -11.00
C VAL A 128 27.49 12.42 -10.61
N ASN A 129 28.81 12.48 -10.76
CA ASN A 129 29.61 13.65 -10.41
C ASN A 129 29.37 14.18 -8.98
N GLY A 130 29.14 13.28 -8.02
CA GLY A 130 28.86 13.63 -6.62
C GLY A 130 27.42 14.08 -6.33
N GLN A 131 26.54 14.08 -7.32
CA GLN A 131 25.11 14.37 -7.16
C GLN A 131 24.28 13.09 -7.30
N ASN A 132 23.23 12.97 -6.48
CA ASN A 132 22.28 11.86 -6.59
C ASN A 132 21.25 12.19 -7.68
N GLU A 133 21.31 11.46 -8.77
CA GLU A 133 20.37 11.57 -9.88
C GLU A 133 19.42 10.38 -9.90
N LEU A 134 18.13 10.64 -10.13
CA LEU A 134 17.15 9.57 -10.31
C LEU A 134 17.52 8.75 -11.56
N ILE A 135 17.52 7.43 -11.44
CA ILE A 135 17.78 6.57 -12.60
C ILE A 135 16.68 6.76 -13.65
N SER A 136 17.04 6.60 -14.92
CA SER A 136 16.03 6.66 -15.99
C SER A 136 15.06 5.49 -15.88
N VAL A 137 13.85 5.69 -16.42
CA VAL A 137 12.81 4.65 -16.49
C VAL A 137 13.32 3.38 -17.13
N PHE A 138 14.13 3.45 -18.19
CA PHE A 138 14.73 2.25 -18.79
C PHE A 138 15.55 1.42 -17.78
N HIS A 139 16.31 2.08 -16.90
CA HIS A 139 17.15 1.42 -15.90
C HIS A 139 16.37 0.83 -14.73
N ILE A 140 15.13 1.27 -14.45
CA ILE A 140 14.32 0.69 -13.37
C ILE A 140 14.11 -0.80 -13.58
N THR A 141 13.97 -1.24 -14.83
CA THR A 141 13.71 -2.64 -15.20
C THR A 141 14.79 -3.58 -14.66
N ARG A 142 16.05 -3.12 -14.54
CA ARG A 142 17.17 -3.89 -13.97
C ARG A 142 17.12 -3.97 -12.44
N ASN A 143 16.39 -3.07 -11.81
CA ASN A 143 16.29 -2.92 -10.36
C ASN A 143 14.93 -3.32 -9.78
N VAL A 144 13.94 -3.60 -10.63
CA VAL A 144 12.60 -4.08 -10.23
C VAL A 144 12.68 -5.22 -9.22
N ARG A 145 13.52 -6.22 -9.46
CA ARG A 145 13.69 -7.35 -8.53
C ARG A 145 14.15 -6.89 -7.17
N LYS A 146 15.10 -5.96 -7.09
CA LYS A 146 15.59 -5.43 -5.81
C LYS A 146 14.47 -4.71 -5.06
N LEU A 147 13.64 -3.94 -5.75
CA LEU A 147 12.47 -3.28 -5.17
C LEU A 147 11.43 -4.30 -4.68
N GLN A 148 11.12 -5.32 -5.47
CA GLN A 148 10.20 -6.38 -5.08
C GLN A 148 10.65 -7.08 -3.79
N ARG A 149 11.95 -7.38 -3.67
CA ARG A 149 12.52 -8.05 -2.48
C ARG A 149 12.43 -7.23 -1.20
N LEU A 150 12.21 -5.91 -1.29
CA LEU A 150 11.92 -5.09 -0.11
C LEU A 150 10.48 -5.29 0.41
N ALA A 151 9.53 -5.64 -0.47
CA ALA A 151 8.13 -5.90 -0.15
C ALA A 151 7.48 -4.81 0.73
N SER A 152 7.89 -3.54 0.54
CA SER A 152 7.52 -2.42 1.39
C SER A 152 6.57 -1.43 0.71
N PHE A 153 5.96 -0.54 1.51
CA PHE A 153 5.18 0.58 1.00
C PHE A 153 6.00 1.48 0.07
N ASP A 154 7.25 1.77 0.45
CA ASP A 154 8.16 2.58 -0.36
C ASP A 154 8.45 1.91 -1.70
N ALA A 155 8.67 0.59 -1.72
CA ALA A 155 8.95 -0.12 -2.95
C ALA A 155 7.75 -0.11 -3.90
N LEU A 156 6.54 -0.30 -3.38
CA LEU A 156 5.30 -0.18 -4.16
C LEU A 156 5.13 1.27 -4.67
N ALA A 157 5.35 2.28 -3.82
CA ALA A 157 5.25 3.68 -4.21
C ALA A 157 6.26 4.04 -5.30
N ALA A 158 7.52 3.60 -5.18
CA ALA A 158 8.55 3.77 -6.20
C ALA A 158 8.13 3.15 -7.53
N LEU A 159 7.66 1.90 -7.52
CA LEU A 159 7.21 1.23 -8.73
C LEU A 159 6.03 1.98 -9.39
N ILE A 160 5.06 2.47 -8.61
CA ILE A 160 3.94 3.26 -9.17
C ILE A 160 4.43 4.59 -9.74
N ILE A 161 5.37 5.27 -9.08
CA ILE A 161 5.99 6.51 -9.61
C ILE A 161 6.69 6.22 -10.94
N PHE A 162 7.56 5.21 -10.99
CA PHE A 162 8.27 4.82 -12.22
C PHE A 162 7.32 4.36 -13.34
N PHE A 163 6.24 3.67 -12.99
CA PHE A 163 5.18 3.32 -13.92
C PHE A 163 4.57 4.58 -14.55
N ARG A 164 4.20 5.58 -13.74
CA ARG A 164 3.65 6.84 -14.25
C ARG A 164 4.63 7.59 -15.14
N ILE A 165 5.91 7.65 -14.76
CA ILE A 165 6.96 8.26 -15.61
C ILE A 165 7.07 7.48 -16.94
N ALA A 166 6.99 6.15 -16.92
CA ALA A 166 7.02 5.34 -18.14
C ALA A 166 5.82 5.62 -19.06
N VAL A 167 4.62 5.75 -18.49
CA VAL A 167 3.40 6.11 -19.24
C VAL A 167 3.54 7.49 -19.87
N ASP A 168 3.99 8.48 -19.09
CA ASP A 168 4.21 9.87 -19.54
C ASP A 168 5.26 9.97 -20.66
N GLN A 169 6.31 9.16 -20.59
CA GLN A 169 7.36 9.07 -21.61
C GLN A 169 7.02 8.12 -22.77
N ASN A 170 5.78 7.60 -22.83
CA ASN A 170 5.32 6.64 -23.84
C ASN A 170 6.20 5.37 -23.95
N GLN A 171 6.85 4.96 -22.86
CA GLN A 171 7.66 3.73 -22.78
C GLN A 171 6.77 2.53 -22.43
N LYS A 172 5.97 2.08 -23.40
CA LYS A 172 4.94 1.05 -23.20
C LYS A 172 5.47 -0.26 -22.60
N GLU A 173 6.58 -0.79 -23.13
CA GLU A 173 7.16 -2.04 -22.66
C GLU A 173 7.64 -1.93 -21.20
N THR A 174 8.31 -0.82 -20.87
CA THR A 174 8.73 -0.57 -19.49
C THR A 174 7.53 -0.43 -18.56
N ALA A 175 6.49 0.30 -18.98
CA ALA A 175 5.26 0.46 -18.21
C ALA A 175 4.61 -0.90 -17.91
N SER A 176 4.50 -1.80 -18.89
CA SER A 176 3.97 -3.16 -18.69
C SER A 176 4.80 -3.98 -17.70
N ARG A 177 6.13 -3.94 -17.82
CA ARG A 177 7.04 -4.65 -16.90
C ARG A 177 6.92 -4.13 -15.46
N VAL A 178 6.82 -2.81 -15.28
CA VAL A 178 6.64 -2.20 -13.96
C VAL A 178 5.23 -2.50 -13.42
N ALA A 179 4.19 -2.49 -14.26
CA ALA A 179 2.83 -2.85 -13.86
C ALA A 179 2.73 -4.29 -13.33
N LEU A 180 3.36 -5.26 -14.01
CA LEU A 180 3.47 -6.63 -13.50
C LEU A 180 4.15 -6.67 -12.12
N SER A 181 5.12 -5.79 -11.90
CA SER A 181 5.86 -5.73 -10.64
C SER A 181 5.05 -5.12 -9.50
N ILE A 182 4.25 -4.09 -9.80
CA ILE A 182 3.24 -3.50 -8.91
C ILE A 182 2.22 -4.57 -8.52
N TYR A 183 1.74 -5.36 -9.48
CA TYR A 183 0.80 -6.44 -9.22
C TYR A 183 1.39 -7.48 -8.25
N ARG A 184 2.59 -8.00 -8.54
CA ARG A 184 3.27 -9.01 -7.72
C ARG A 184 3.56 -8.53 -6.29
N ILE A 185 4.10 -7.32 -6.13
CA ILE A 185 4.37 -6.79 -4.77
C ILE A 185 3.06 -6.59 -4.00
N SER A 186 1.98 -6.19 -4.67
CA SER A 186 0.67 -6.03 -4.04
C SER A 186 0.09 -7.38 -3.59
N LEU A 187 0.25 -8.45 -4.37
CA LEU A 187 -0.15 -9.80 -3.93
C LEU A 187 0.57 -10.22 -2.65
N VAL A 188 1.89 -10.03 -2.60
CA VAL A 188 2.71 -10.38 -1.44
C VAL A 188 2.39 -9.49 -0.23
N MET A 189 2.18 -8.19 -0.43
CA MET A 189 1.79 -7.28 0.65
C MET A 189 0.44 -7.68 1.26
N CYS A 190 -0.52 -8.13 0.45
CA CYS A 190 -1.84 -8.58 0.87
C CYS A 190 -1.84 -9.92 1.63
N ILE A 191 -0.71 -10.58 1.79
CA ILE A 191 -0.59 -11.74 2.69
C ILE A 191 -0.40 -11.30 4.14
N TYR A 192 0.17 -10.12 4.36
CA TYR A 192 0.53 -9.64 5.69
C TYR A 192 -0.49 -8.64 6.25
N SER A 193 -0.63 -8.63 7.57
CA SER A 193 -1.37 -7.60 8.29
C SER A 193 -0.70 -6.22 8.12
N PRO A 194 -1.47 -5.12 7.99
CA PRO A 194 -2.94 -5.06 8.01
C PRO A 194 -3.61 -5.34 6.66
N PHE A 195 -2.85 -5.44 5.56
CA PHE A 195 -3.39 -5.45 4.19
C PHE A 195 -4.20 -6.68 3.82
N GLN A 196 -3.97 -7.80 4.48
CA GLN A 196 -4.76 -9.02 4.29
C GLN A 196 -6.27 -8.78 4.35
N ASN A 197 -6.72 -7.90 5.25
CA ASN A 197 -8.12 -7.57 5.43
C ASN A 197 -8.64 -6.51 4.44
N PHE A 198 -7.76 -5.90 3.66
CA PHE A 198 -8.07 -4.80 2.74
C PHE A 198 -7.61 -5.04 1.30
N LYS A 199 -7.29 -6.28 0.95
CA LYS A 199 -6.81 -6.66 -0.38
C LYS A 199 -7.75 -6.22 -1.51
N TYR A 200 -9.06 -6.38 -1.32
CA TYR A 200 -10.06 -5.91 -2.29
C TYR A 200 -9.99 -4.40 -2.51
N GLY A 201 -9.94 -3.63 -1.42
CA GLY A 201 -9.87 -2.16 -1.50
C GLY A 201 -8.58 -1.67 -2.16
N LEU A 202 -7.44 -2.29 -1.84
CA LEU A 202 -6.16 -1.96 -2.47
C LEU A 202 -6.19 -2.31 -3.97
N ALA A 203 -6.59 -3.52 -4.32
CA ALA A 203 -6.70 -3.98 -5.69
C ALA A 203 -7.63 -3.08 -6.52
N PHE A 204 -8.84 -2.81 -6.02
CA PHE A 204 -9.78 -1.89 -6.66
C PHE A 204 -9.13 -0.54 -6.99
N LEU A 205 -8.39 0.06 -6.05
CA LEU A 205 -7.73 1.35 -6.29
C LEU A 205 -6.56 1.25 -7.27
N LEU A 206 -5.80 0.16 -7.27
CA LEU A 206 -4.74 -0.07 -8.25
C LEU A 206 -5.31 -0.25 -9.65
N TYR A 207 -6.35 -1.07 -9.83
CA TYR A 207 -7.02 -1.25 -11.11
C TYR A 207 -7.63 0.07 -11.62
N LEU A 208 -8.29 0.83 -10.74
CA LEU A 208 -8.95 2.08 -11.10
C LEU A 208 -7.98 3.21 -11.45
N ASN A 209 -6.87 3.36 -10.72
CA ASN A 209 -6.01 4.56 -10.81
C ASN A 209 -4.61 4.31 -11.38
N VAL A 210 -4.15 3.05 -11.42
CA VAL A 210 -2.81 2.67 -11.87
C VAL A 210 -2.90 1.82 -13.14
N PHE A 211 -3.53 0.66 -13.11
CA PHE A 211 -3.57 -0.23 -14.28
C PHE A 211 -4.45 0.32 -15.41
N SER A 212 -5.48 1.12 -15.09
CA SER A 212 -6.36 1.78 -16.08
C SER A 212 -5.63 2.68 -17.08
N ILE A 213 -4.45 3.20 -16.72
CA ILE A 213 -3.64 4.06 -17.59
C ILE A 213 -2.52 3.32 -18.32
N LEU A 214 -2.49 1.98 -18.23
CA LEU A 214 -1.51 1.16 -18.92
C LEU A 214 -1.68 1.28 -20.45
N PRO A 215 -0.62 1.65 -21.21
CA PRO A 215 -0.74 1.85 -22.66
C PRO A 215 -1.11 0.56 -23.40
N GLY A 216 -2.01 0.67 -24.37
CA GLY A 216 -2.41 -0.47 -25.22
C GLY A 216 -3.58 -1.29 -24.67
N LYS A 217 -4.09 -0.97 -23.47
CA LYS A 217 -5.35 -1.54 -22.98
C LYS A 217 -6.55 -0.69 -23.40
N ILE A 218 -7.43 -1.31 -24.20
CA ILE A 218 -8.76 -0.79 -24.51
C ILE A 218 -9.80 -1.33 -23.53
N ARG A 219 -9.46 -2.39 -22.77
CA ARG A 219 -10.39 -3.03 -21.82
C ARG A 219 -10.53 -2.19 -20.55
N ASN A 220 -11.77 -1.87 -20.21
CA ASN A 220 -12.14 -1.37 -18.88
C ASN A 220 -12.02 -2.52 -17.88
N PHE A 221 -11.27 -2.30 -16.82
CA PHE A 221 -11.23 -3.22 -15.68
C PHE A 221 -12.58 -3.23 -14.96
N ASP A 222 -12.98 -4.40 -14.49
CA ASP A 222 -14.24 -4.61 -13.80
C ASP A 222 -14.01 -5.32 -12.45
N SER A 223 -15.09 -5.69 -11.77
CA SER A 223 -15.01 -6.36 -10.47
C SER A 223 -14.35 -7.73 -10.54
N SER A 224 -14.46 -8.45 -11.66
CA SER A 224 -13.86 -9.78 -11.82
C SER A 224 -12.33 -9.74 -11.77
N ASP A 225 -11.71 -8.67 -12.28
CA ASP A 225 -10.25 -8.48 -12.19
C ASP A 225 -9.81 -8.28 -10.72
N VAL A 226 -10.66 -7.65 -9.89
CA VAL A 226 -10.41 -7.45 -8.45
C VAL A 226 -10.63 -8.74 -7.67
N ASP A 227 -11.66 -9.51 -8.02
CA ASP A 227 -11.94 -10.82 -7.44
C ASP A 227 -10.80 -11.80 -7.72
N GLU A 228 -10.34 -11.87 -8.98
CA GLU A 228 -9.20 -12.69 -9.39
C GLU A 228 -7.91 -12.31 -8.61
N PHE A 229 -7.65 -11.02 -8.39
CA PHE A 229 -6.55 -10.59 -7.53
C PHE A 229 -6.69 -11.15 -6.11
N CYS A 230 -7.89 -11.11 -5.54
CA CYS A 230 -8.15 -11.55 -4.17
C CYS A 230 -8.01 -13.07 -4.01
N GLU A 231 -8.45 -13.83 -5.01
CA GLU A 231 -8.29 -15.29 -5.13
C GLU A 231 -6.81 -15.65 -5.23
N ARG A 232 -6.06 -15.05 -6.14
CA ARG A 232 -4.62 -15.30 -6.26
C ARG A 232 -3.84 -14.90 -5.02
N SER A 233 -4.21 -13.82 -4.34
CA SER A 233 -3.59 -13.49 -3.05
C SER A 233 -3.88 -14.55 -1.99
N PHE A 234 -5.06 -15.19 -2.02
CA PHE A 234 -5.41 -16.29 -1.15
C PHE A 234 -4.61 -17.56 -1.50
N ASP A 235 -4.51 -17.92 -2.79
CA ASP A 235 -3.75 -19.09 -3.24
C ASP A 235 -2.27 -18.95 -2.93
N LEU A 236 -1.71 -17.74 -3.12
CA LEU A 236 -0.32 -17.44 -2.78
C LEU A 236 -0.05 -17.61 -1.28
N ASN A 237 -1.03 -17.24 -0.43
CA ASN A 237 -0.94 -17.50 1.01
C ASN A 237 -1.01 -19.01 1.32
N ALA A 238 -1.89 -19.76 0.65
CA ALA A 238 -1.97 -21.21 0.84
C ALA A 238 -0.65 -21.91 0.51
N ILE A 239 0.03 -21.49 -0.56
CA ILE A 239 1.36 -22.01 -0.93
C ILE A 239 2.41 -21.70 0.13
N LEU A 240 2.35 -20.51 0.74
CA LEU A 240 3.27 -20.17 1.84
C LEU A 240 3.03 -21.09 3.05
N LEU A 241 1.78 -21.33 3.43
CA LEU A 241 1.43 -22.20 4.56
C LEU A 241 1.89 -23.64 4.31
N ILE A 242 1.70 -24.17 3.10
CA ILE A 242 2.20 -25.51 2.73
C ILE A 242 3.72 -25.57 2.86
N ALA A 243 4.44 -24.54 2.40
CA ALA A 243 5.89 -24.49 2.52
C ALA A 243 6.37 -24.37 3.99
N GLU A 244 5.61 -23.69 4.86
CA GLU A 244 5.87 -23.69 6.30
C GLU A 244 5.70 -25.09 6.91
N ASP A 245 4.63 -25.80 6.56
CA ASP A 245 4.36 -27.16 7.05
C ASP A 245 5.43 -28.16 6.58
N GLU A 246 5.92 -28.00 5.34
CA GLU A 246 7.04 -28.77 4.78
C GLU A 246 8.42 -28.35 5.31
N CYS A 247 8.47 -27.43 6.29
CA CYS A 247 9.71 -26.97 6.94
C CYS A 247 10.75 -26.34 5.99
N PHE A 248 10.31 -25.66 4.93
CA PHE A 248 11.21 -24.96 3.98
C PHE A 248 11.98 -23.78 4.60
N PHE A 249 11.60 -23.34 5.80
CA PHE A 249 12.15 -22.14 6.43
C PHE A 249 12.86 -22.47 7.75
N ASP A 250 14.08 -21.93 7.94
CA ASP A 250 14.73 -21.91 9.25
C ASP A 250 14.13 -20.77 10.11
N LEU A 251 13.12 -21.11 10.90
CA LEU A 251 12.32 -20.15 11.67
C LEU A 251 12.97 -19.65 12.96
N LYS A 252 14.24 -20.03 13.22
CA LYS A 252 14.95 -19.70 14.48
C LYS A 252 15.25 -18.20 14.66
N GLN A 253 15.17 -17.39 13.61
CA GLN A 253 15.35 -15.93 13.69
C GLN A 253 14.05 -15.20 13.33
N LYS A 254 13.32 -14.70 14.34
CA LYS A 254 12.04 -13.97 14.16
C LYS A 254 12.17 -12.77 13.21
N ASP A 255 13.26 -12.00 13.28
CA ASP A 255 13.46 -10.79 12.47
C ASP A 255 13.68 -11.08 10.98
N ASN A 256 14.06 -12.31 10.62
CA ASN A 256 14.27 -12.70 9.22
C ASN A 256 13.06 -13.40 8.60
N ARG A 257 12.03 -13.73 9.39
CA ARG A 257 10.90 -14.56 8.92
C ARG A 257 10.11 -13.90 7.79
N LYS A 258 9.65 -12.66 7.99
CA LYS A 258 8.88 -11.93 6.96
C LYS A 258 9.66 -11.78 5.65
N LYS A 259 10.97 -11.53 5.76
CA LYS A 259 11.88 -11.40 4.62
C LYS A 259 12.05 -12.73 3.89
N SER A 260 12.28 -13.83 4.61
CA SER A 260 12.37 -15.18 4.04
C SER A 260 11.08 -15.57 3.33
N TYR A 261 9.92 -15.29 3.93
CA TYR A 261 8.62 -15.57 3.33
C TYR A 261 8.40 -14.73 2.07
N SER A 262 8.64 -13.42 2.15
CA SER A 262 8.51 -12.53 0.99
C SER A 262 9.42 -13.00 -0.15
N ASN A 263 10.65 -13.40 0.16
CA ASN A 263 11.58 -13.94 -0.84
C ASN A 263 11.04 -15.20 -1.51
N TYR A 264 10.59 -16.18 -0.72
CA TYR A 264 10.01 -17.41 -1.24
C TYR A 264 8.79 -17.13 -2.13
N LEU A 265 7.90 -16.24 -1.70
CA LEU A 265 6.74 -15.84 -2.49
C LEU A 265 7.14 -15.20 -3.82
N PHE A 266 8.13 -14.32 -3.83
CA PHE A 266 8.64 -13.76 -5.10
C PHE A 266 9.33 -14.82 -5.96
N ASP A 267 10.07 -15.76 -5.37
CA ASP A 267 10.66 -16.89 -6.10
C ASP A 267 9.58 -17.76 -6.77
N THR A 268 8.46 -18.00 -6.07
CA THR A 268 7.27 -18.67 -6.61
C THR A 268 6.65 -17.88 -7.76
N LEU A 269 6.40 -16.58 -7.58
CA LEU A 269 5.85 -15.69 -8.62
C LEU A 269 6.79 -15.51 -9.82
N GLU A 270 8.08 -15.81 -9.67
CA GLU A 270 9.08 -15.84 -10.74
C GLU A 270 9.23 -17.23 -11.39
N GLY A 271 8.45 -18.22 -10.94
CA GLY A 271 8.45 -19.57 -11.49
C GLY A 271 9.66 -20.42 -11.08
N LYS A 272 10.42 -20.03 -10.04
CA LYS A 272 11.61 -20.77 -9.61
C LYS A 272 11.29 -22.14 -9.03
N HIS A 273 10.14 -22.27 -8.36
CA HIS A 273 9.68 -23.52 -7.77
C HIS A 273 8.83 -24.35 -8.74
N ASN A 274 8.07 -23.68 -9.61
CA ASN A 274 7.28 -24.31 -10.68
C ASN A 274 7.01 -23.28 -11.78
N PHE A 275 7.40 -23.60 -13.02
CA PHE A 275 7.24 -22.68 -14.16
C PHE A 275 5.78 -22.29 -14.43
N ARG A 276 4.81 -23.16 -14.11
CA ARG A 276 3.37 -22.87 -14.28
C ARG A 276 2.90 -21.68 -13.44
N MET A 277 3.54 -21.42 -12.30
CA MET A 277 3.22 -20.32 -11.40
C MET A 277 3.36 -18.95 -12.06
N LEU A 278 4.23 -18.83 -13.09
CA LEU A 278 4.35 -17.60 -13.86
C LEU A 278 3.03 -17.20 -14.53
N PHE A 279 2.28 -18.18 -15.02
CA PHE A 279 1.02 -17.95 -15.74
C PHE A 279 -0.17 -17.90 -14.80
N GLU A 280 -0.19 -18.75 -13.79
CA GLU A 280 -1.27 -18.81 -12.79
C GLU A 280 -1.43 -17.49 -12.02
N PHE A 281 -0.31 -16.81 -11.74
CA PHE A 281 -0.31 -15.52 -11.05
C PHE A 281 -0.06 -14.33 -12.01
N ALA A 282 -0.14 -14.53 -13.32
CA ALA A 282 0.01 -13.42 -14.29
C ALA A 282 -1.30 -12.62 -14.38
N PRO A 283 -1.29 -11.30 -14.15
CA PRO A 283 -2.51 -10.50 -14.21
C PRO A 283 -3.22 -10.64 -15.56
N SER A 284 -4.52 -10.40 -15.60
CA SER A 284 -5.35 -10.38 -16.82
C SER A 284 -4.99 -9.26 -17.83
N PHE A 285 -3.83 -8.62 -17.69
CA PHE A 285 -3.47 -7.38 -18.38
C PHE A 285 -2.12 -7.33 -19.06
#